data_AF-A0A372JAZ6-F1
#
_entry.id   AF-A0A372JAZ6-F1
#
_cell.length_a   1.000
_cell.length_b   1.000
_cell.length_c   1.000
_cell.angle_alpha   90.00
_cell.angle_beta   90.00
_cell.angle_gamma   90.00
#
_symmetry.space_group_name_H-M   'P 1'
#
loop_
_entity.id
_entity.type
_entity.pdbx_description
1 polymer ?
#
loop_
_entity_poly.entity_id
_entity_poly.type
_entity_poly.pdbx_seq_one_letter_code
_entity_poly.pdbx_strand_id
1 'polypeptide(L)'
;MIDLALVGAASDLKIDWTRMPTYNTIMAVAAGAGLLLVVGLGRRLLHPQLRVEAAGWGLAFGALGLILTVTGLHMTLTWPLAGQGFPFDNIVFGEPSLAFGVMMLMAALFLWKRGEALNEVPARGEVVARLAGPLSVFVFGMGLACFGIAAAGWKYQLFAAPPQEPISGKFAAHPWLEATFISGLYVLVGVGAVLFPFVLRTPRAWMVKIVGVVWVVAGVLFLLFGALNYFTHIGLIINTS
;
A
#
# COMPACT_ATOMS: atom_id res chain seq x y z
N MET A 1 5.98 -3.03 50.02
CA MET A 1 5.56 -4.31 49.41
C MET A 1 4.22 -4.07 48.76
N ILE A 2 4.22 -3.84 47.45
CA ILE A 2 3.00 -3.67 46.65
C ILE A 2 2.81 -5.01 45.95
N ASP A 3 1.75 -5.71 46.32
CA ASP A 3 1.23 -6.87 45.59
C ASP A 3 0.75 -6.40 44.22
N LEU A 4 1.62 -6.49 43.22
CA LEU A 4 1.22 -6.51 41.82
C LEU A 4 0.84 -7.96 41.50
N ALA A 5 -0.37 -8.33 41.91
CA ALA A 5 -1.02 -9.55 41.46
C ALA A 5 -1.18 -9.48 39.94
N LEU A 6 -0.29 -10.19 39.26
CA LEU A 6 -0.42 -10.70 37.92
C LEU A 6 -1.78 -11.39 37.72
N VAL A 7 -2.22 -11.38 36.46
CA VAL A 7 -3.34 -12.14 35.90
C VAL A 7 -4.73 -11.50 36.09
N GLY A 8 -4.90 -10.34 35.46
CA GLY A 8 -6.19 -10.06 34.82
C GLY A 8 -6.35 -11.04 33.66
N ALA A 9 -7.26 -12.00 33.83
CA ALA A 9 -7.62 -13.02 32.86
C ALA A 9 -7.78 -12.43 31.45
N ALA A 10 -7.40 -13.22 30.44
CA ALA A 10 -7.78 -13.00 29.06
C ALA A 10 -9.31 -12.87 28.99
N SER A 11 -9.82 -11.64 29.07
CA SER A 11 -11.19 -11.35 28.71
C SER A 11 -11.27 -11.57 27.21
N ASP A 12 -12.07 -12.54 26.77
CA ASP A 12 -12.44 -12.76 25.38
C ASP A 12 -12.68 -11.39 24.71
N LEU A 13 -11.75 -10.97 23.85
CA LEU A 13 -11.88 -9.74 23.10
C LEU A 13 -13.07 -9.93 22.17
N LYS A 14 -14.25 -9.44 22.56
CA LYS A 14 -15.44 -9.44 21.72
C LYS A 14 -15.46 -8.16 20.90
N ILE A 15 -15.38 -8.32 19.58
CA ILE A 15 -15.36 -7.21 18.62
C ILE A 15 -16.74 -7.13 17.96
N ASP A 16 -17.39 -5.96 18.02
CA ASP A 16 -18.58 -5.70 17.22
C ASP A 16 -18.20 -5.42 15.77
N TRP A 17 -18.07 -6.50 14.99
CA TRP A 17 -17.71 -6.45 13.57
C TRP A 17 -18.73 -5.69 12.71
N THR A 18 -19.97 -5.51 13.17
CA THR A 18 -20.99 -4.72 12.46
C THR A 18 -20.65 -3.23 12.44
N ARG A 19 -19.78 -2.79 13.35
CA ARG A 19 -19.33 -1.40 13.50
C ARG A 19 -17.84 -1.21 13.18
N MET A 20 -17.18 -2.19 12.56
CA MET A 20 -15.78 -2.12 12.14
C MET A 20 -15.55 -2.58 10.70
N PRO A 21 -16.18 -1.96 9.68
CA PRO A 21 -15.87 -2.31 8.31
C PRO A 21 -14.43 -1.88 7.97
N THR A 22 -13.58 -2.87 7.65
CA THR A 22 -12.20 -2.66 7.17
C THR A 22 -11.99 -3.40 5.85
N TYR A 23 -11.16 -2.84 4.97
CA TYR A 23 -10.90 -3.38 3.62
C TYR A 23 -9.41 -3.64 3.35
N ASN A 24 -8.59 -3.60 4.40
CA ASN A 24 -7.13 -3.73 4.31
C ASN A 24 -6.66 -5.04 3.65
N THR A 25 -7.46 -6.12 3.68
CA THR A 25 -7.18 -7.36 2.92
C THR A 25 -7.09 -7.11 1.42
N ILE A 26 -8.20 -6.68 0.80
CA ILE A 26 -8.26 -6.42 -0.65
C ILE A 26 -7.39 -5.21 -1.04
N MET A 27 -7.31 -4.19 -0.17
CA MET A 27 -6.42 -3.04 -0.40
C MET A 27 -4.96 -3.47 -0.47
N ALA A 28 -4.47 -4.33 0.44
CA ALA A 28 -3.08 -4.80 0.43
C ALA A 28 -2.77 -5.59 -0.85
N VAL A 29 -3.67 -6.48 -1.27
CA VAL A 29 -3.53 -7.23 -2.53
C VAL A 29 -3.47 -6.27 -3.72
N ALA A 30 -4.41 -5.32 -3.80
CA ALA A 30 -4.48 -4.38 -4.90
C ALA A 30 -3.28 -3.41 -4.93
N ALA A 31 -2.83 -2.93 -3.78
CA ALA A 31 -1.65 -2.08 -3.65
C ALA A 31 -0.37 -2.84 -4.05
N GLY A 32 -0.23 -4.08 -3.59
CA GLY A 32 0.89 -4.94 -3.95
C GLY A 32 0.97 -5.18 -5.47
N ALA A 33 -0.15 -5.59 -6.08
CA ALA A 33 -0.25 -5.75 -7.53
C ALA A 33 0.03 -4.44 -8.26
N GLY A 34 -0.51 -3.32 -7.77
CA GLY A 34 -0.31 -1.99 -8.35
C GLY A 34 1.17 -1.57 -8.38
N LEU A 35 1.91 -1.76 -7.29
CA LEU A 35 3.34 -1.45 -7.22
C LEU A 35 4.14 -2.27 -8.23
N LEU A 36 3.85 -3.57 -8.34
CA LEU A 36 4.50 -4.46 -9.32
C LEU A 36 4.21 -4.01 -10.75
N LEU A 37 2.97 -3.61 -11.03
CA LEU A 37 2.57 -3.11 -12.34
C LEU A 37 3.22 -1.76 -12.67
N VAL A 38 3.35 -0.84 -11.71
CA VAL A 38 4.07 0.43 -11.92
C VAL A 38 5.53 0.16 -12.30
N VAL A 39 6.22 -0.74 -11.61
CA VAL A 39 7.60 -1.12 -11.96
C VAL A 39 7.65 -1.81 -13.33
N GLY A 40 6.70 -2.72 -13.61
CA GLY A 40 6.61 -3.41 -14.89
C GLY A 40 6.39 -2.46 -16.07
N LEU A 41 5.51 -1.48 -15.93
CA LEU A 41 5.29 -0.43 -16.93
C LEU A 41 6.55 0.43 -17.08
N GLY A 42 7.15 0.87 -15.97
CA GLY A 42 8.40 1.65 -15.98
C GLY A 42 9.51 0.95 -16.75
N ARG A 43 9.69 -0.37 -16.54
CA ARG A 43 10.64 -1.19 -17.31
C ARG A 43 10.35 -1.13 -18.81
N ARG A 44 9.08 -1.31 -19.23
CA ARG A 44 8.72 -1.24 -20.66
C ARG A 44 8.94 0.15 -21.26
N LEU A 45 8.69 1.21 -20.50
CA LEU A 45 8.96 2.58 -20.94
C LEU A 45 10.45 2.85 -21.14
N LEU A 46 11.31 2.26 -20.30
CA LEU A 46 12.77 2.42 -20.36
C LEU A 46 13.47 1.53 -21.39
N HIS A 47 12.82 0.46 -21.88
CA HIS A 47 13.37 -0.44 -22.89
C HIS A 47 12.57 -0.34 -24.19
N PRO A 48 13.05 0.43 -25.20
CA PRO A 48 12.33 0.70 -26.46
C PRO A 48 11.88 -0.56 -27.21
N GLN A 49 12.59 -1.68 -27.03
CA GLN A 49 12.30 -2.96 -27.67
C GLN A 49 11.02 -3.62 -27.12
N LEU A 50 10.59 -3.25 -25.91
CA LEU A 50 9.41 -3.82 -25.27
C LEU A 50 8.17 -2.98 -25.61
N ARG A 51 7.23 -3.50 -26.41
CA ARG A 51 5.97 -2.77 -26.68
C ARG A 51 5.15 -2.57 -25.40
N VAL A 52 4.42 -1.46 -25.32
CA VAL A 52 3.44 -1.20 -24.25
C VAL A 52 2.06 -1.52 -24.80
N GLU A 53 1.42 -2.57 -24.30
CA GLU A 53 0.04 -2.94 -24.65
C GLU A 53 -0.92 -2.07 -23.84
N ALA A 54 -1.31 -0.90 -24.38
CA ALA A 54 -1.94 0.13 -23.58
C ALA A 54 -3.29 -0.30 -23.00
N ALA A 55 -4.06 -1.08 -23.76
CA ALA A 55 -5.34 -1.63 -23.31
C ALA A 55 -5.18 -2.54 -22.09
N GLY A 56 -4.20 -3.45 -22.11
CA GLY A 56 -3.94 -4.37 -21.00
C GLY A 56 -3.50 -3.65 -19.72
N TRP A 57 -2.58 -2.69 -19.85
CA TRP A 57 -2.15 -1.87 -18.71
C TRP A 57 -3.27 -0.97 -18.19
N GLY A 58 -4.04 -0.36 -19.09
CA GLY A 58 -5.18 0.48 -18.75
C GLY A 58 -6.27 -0.28 -18.00
N LEU A 59 -6.59 -1.50 -18.44
CA LEU A 59 -7.54 -2.38 -17.76
C LEU A 59 -7.07 -2.72 -16.34
N ALA A 60 -5.80 -3.12 -16.20
CA ALA A 60 -5.23 -3.48 -14.90
C ALA A 60 -5.19 -2.30 -13.91
N PHE A 61 -4.67 -1.15 -14.35
CA PHE A 61 -4.64 0.06 -13.51
C PHE A 61 -6.04 0.59 -13.20
N GLY A 62 -6.98 0.48 -14.14
CA GLY A 62 -8.37 0.87 -13.95
C GLY A 62 -9.05 0.03 -12.87
N ALA A 63 -8.96 -1.29 -12.98
CA ALA A 63 -9.58 -2.20 -12.01
C ALA A 63 -9.01 -2.04 -10.60
N LEU A 64 -7.68 -2.10 -10.47
CA LEU A 64 -7.01 -1.96 -9.17
C LEU A 64 -7.17 -0.56 -8.59
N GLY A 65 -7.07 0.47 -9.44
CA GLY A 65 -7.28 1.86 -9.05
C GLY A 65 -8.68 2.11 -8.54
N LEU A 66 -9.71 1.50 -9.16
CA LEU A 66 -11.09 1.62 -8.71
C LEU A 66 -11.29 0.97 -7.34
N ILE A 67 -10.77 -0.25 -7.14
CA ILE A 67 -10.83 -0.95 -5.85
C ILE A 67 -10.23 -0.08 -4.74
N LEU A 68 -9.00 0.39 -4.94
CA LEU A 68 -8.27 1.20 -3.96
C LEU A 68 -8.94 2.55 -3.71
N THR A 69 -9.45 3.20 -4.76
CA THR A 69 -10.13 4.50 -4.63
C THR A 69 -11.44 4.36 -3.87
N VAL A 70 -12.29 3.40 -4.22
CA VAL A 70 -13.61 3.24 -3.57
C VAL A 70 -13.46 2.83 -2.11
N THR A 71 -12.64 1.81 -1.85
CA THR A 71 -12.42 1.33 -0.48
C THR A 71 -11.68 2.36 0.36
N GLY A 72 -10.67 3.04 -0.22
CA GLY A 72 -9.91 4.10 0.44
C GLY A 72 -10.76 5.32 0.75
N LEU A 73 -11.55 5.79 -0.21
CA LEU A 73 -12.48 6.91 -0.04
C LEU A 73 -13.49 6.63 1.06
N HIS A 74 -14.06 5.41 1.07
CA HIS A 74 -14.98 5.03 2.12
C HIS A 74 -14.30 5.13 3.49
N MET A 75 -13.15 4.47 3.69
CA MET A 75 -12.40 4.56 4.95
C MET A 75 -12.01 6.00 5.33
N THR A 76 -11.56 6.83 4.39
CA THR A 76 -11.17 8.21 4.70
C THR A 76 -12.37 9.07 5.12
N LEU A 77 -13.53 8.93 4.47
CA LEU A 77 -14.69 9.80 4.73
C LEU A 77 -15.53 9.39 5.94
N THR A 78 -15.52 8.11 6.31
CA THR A 78 -16.36 7.61 7.40
C THR A 78 -15.60 7.48 8.73
N TRP A 79 -14.82 8.50 9.08
CA TRP A 79 -13.96 8.48 10.27
C TRP A 79 -14.69 8.81 11.59
N PRO A 80 -14.45 8.04 12.69
CA PRO A 80 -13.71 6.78 12.77
C PRO A 80 -14.55 5.58 12.35
N LEU A 81 -14.15 4.92 11.26
CA LEU A 81 -14.89 3.78 10.70
C LEU A 81 -14.79 2.53 11.60
N ALA A 82 -13.74 2.47 12.43
CA ALA A 82 -13.50 1.43 13.44
C ALA A 82 -13.39 2.04 14.84
N GLY A 83 -14.40 2.84 15.24
CA GLY A 83 -14.40 3.63 16.49
C GLY A 83 -14.28 2.85 17.80
N GLN A 84 -14.26 1.52 17.78
CA GLN A 84 -14.15 0.68 18.98
C GLN A 84 -12.85 -0.17 19.07
N GLY A 85 -11.86 0.01 18.19
CA GLY A 85 -10.61 -0.77 18.28
C GLY A 85 -9.40 -0.24 17.52
N PHE A 86 -9.59 0.30 16.30
CA PHE A 86 -8.49 0.71 15.41
C PHE A 86 -8.77 2.03 14.67
N PRO A 87 -9.00 3.15 15.39
CA PRO A 87 -9.42 4.42 14.78
C PRO A 87 -8.38 5.04 13.83
N PHE A 88 -7.14 4.56 13.85
CA PHE A 88 -6.04 5.01 13.01
C PHE A 88 -5.95 4.27 11.66
N ASP A 89 -6.69 3.19 11.44
CA ASP A 89 -6.66 2.40 10.20
C ASP A 89 -7.03 3.23 8.97
N ASN A 90 -7.86 4.26 9.15
CA ASN A 90 -8.23 5.18 8.09
C ASN A 90 -7.01 5.97 7.57
N ILE A 91 -6.11 6.37 8.48
CA ILE A 91 -4.88 7.11 8.16
C ILE A 91 -3.83 6.15 7.61
N VAL A 92 -3.69 4.96 8.22
CA VAL A 92 -2.67 3.99 7.83
C VAL A 92 -3.01 3.36 6.46
N PHE A 93 -4.23 2.89 6.26
CA PHE A 93 -4.61 2.12 5.08
C PHE A 93 -5.49 2.92 4.12
N GLY A 94 -6.47 3.66 4.63
CA GLY A 94 -7.46 4.38 3.82
C GLY A 94 -6.84 5.48 2.95
N GLU A 95 -6.17 6.45 3.57
CA GLU A 95 -5.58 7.59 2.85
C GLU A 95 -4.52 7.18 1.82
N PRO A 96 -3.56 6.27 2.11
CA PRO A 96 -2.59 5.84 1.12
C PRO A 96 -3.23 5.05 -0.02
N SER A 97 -4.24 4.20 0.28
CA SER A 97 -4.98 3.46 -0.75
C SER A 97 -5.75 4.39 -1.66
N LEU A 98 -6.43 5.40 -1.10
CA LEU A 98 -7.14 6.41 -1.89
C LEU A 98 -6.18 7.17 -2.82
N ALA A 99 -5.07 7.67 -2.27
CA ALA A 99 -4.07 8.40 -3.04
C ALA A 99 -3.51 7.54 -4.17
N PHE A 100 -3.10 6.30 -3.87
CA PHE A 100 -2.55 5.39 -4.86
C PHE A 100 -3.57 4.97 -5.92
N GLY A 101 -4.80 4.67 -5.50
CA GLY A 101 -5.90 4.29 -6.38
C GLY A 101 -6.24 5.38 -7.39
N VAL A 102 -6.34 6.64 -6.95
CA VAL A 102 -6.61 7.77 -7.83
C VAL A 102 -5.48 7.93 -8.86
N MET A 103 -4.21 7.81 -8.44
CA MET A 103 -3.08 7.89 -9.38
C MET A 103 -3.11 6.75 -10.41
N MET A 104 -3.49 5.53 -10.02
CA MET A 104 -3.66 4.41 -10.95
C MET A 104 -4.82 4.65 -11.92
N LEU A 105 -5.95 5.19 -11.46
CA LEU A 105 -7.06 5.57 -12.34
C LEU A 105 -6.63 6.63 -13.36
N MET A 106 -5.86 7.64 -12.95
CA MET A 106 -5.32 8.64 -13.86
C MET A 106 -4.35 8.03 -14.89
N ALA A 107 -3.51 7.08 -14.47
CA ALA A 107 -2.65 6.33 -15.38
C ALA A 107 -3.46 5.48 -16.37
N ALA A 108 -4.54 4.84 -15.91
CA ALA A 108 -5.45 4.08 -16.76
C ALA A 108 -6.13 4.95 -17.82
N LEU A 109 -6.65 6.11 -17.43
CA LEU A 109 -7.26 7.08 -18.33
C LEU A 109 -6.26 7.59 -19.37
N PHE A 110 -5.02 7.86 -18.95
CA PHE A 110 -3.95 8.26 -19.87
C PHE A 110 -3.62 7.17 -20.88
N LEU A 111 -3.43 5.93 -20.42
CA LEU A 111 -3.13 4.78 -21.29
C LEU A 111 -4.28 4.49 -22.25
N TRP A 112 -5.52 4.57 -21.80
CA TRP A 112 -6.68 4.38 -22.65
C TRP A 112 -6.76 5.43 -23.77
N LYS A 113 -6.50 6.71 -23.46
CA LYS A 113 -6.59 7.79 -24.44
C LYS A 113 -5.37 7.92 -25.35
N ARG A 114 -4.17 7.63 -24.84
CA ARG A 114 -2.89 8.00 -25.49
C ARG A 114 -1.84 6.91 -25.46
N GLY A 115 -2.11 5.75 -24.87
CA GLY A 115 -1.08 4.74 -24.62
C GLY A 115 -0.55 4.08 -25.88
N GLU A 116 -1.36 3.87 -26.92
CA GLU A 116 -0.89 3.27 -28.17
C GLU A 116 0.13 4.16 -28.89
N ALA A 117 -0.09 5.48 -28.88
CA ALA A 117 0.84 6.46 -29.46
C ALA A 117 2.22 6.43 -28.77
N LEU A 118 2.34 5.92 -27.54
CA LEU A 118 3.65 5.78 -26.88
C LEU A 118 4.57 4.80 -27.60
N ASN A 119 4.03 3.84 -28.33
CA ASN A 119 4.85 2.88 -29.09
C ASN A 119 5.51 3.50 -30.33
N GLU A 120 4.99 4.63 -30.80
CA GLU A 120 5.50 5.35 -31.98
C GLU A 120 6.57 6.38 -31.62
N VAL A 121 6.71 6.72 -30.34
CA VAL A 121 7.64 7.74 -29.86
C VAL A 121 8.97 7.11 -29.43
N PRO A 122 10.11 7.42 -30.09
CA PRO A 122 11.42 6.85 -29.73
C PRO A 122 11.84 7.10 -28.27
N ALA A 123 11.49 8.27 -27.72
CA ALA A 123 11.80 8.70 -26.36
C ALA A 123 10.57 8.66 -25.42
N ARG A 124 9.70 7.65 -25.55
CA ARG A 124 8.44 7.56 -24.77
C ARG A 124 8.62 7.66 -23.25
N GLY A 125 9.73 7.17 -22.70
CA GLY A 125 10.03 7.29 -21.27
C GLY A 125 10.15 8.75 -20.82
N GLU A 126 10.81 9.59 -21.60
CA GLU A 126 10.93 11.03 -21.31
C GLU A 126 9.58 11.74 -21.42
N VAL A 127 8.77 11.38 -22.42
CA VAL A 127 7.43 11.96 -22.60
C VAL A 127 6.56 11.66 -21.38
N VAL A 128 6.51 10.39 -20.95
CA VAL A 128 5.75 10.00 -19.76
C VAL A 128 6.30 10.67 -18.50
N ALA A 129 7.63 10.78 -18.37
CA ALA A 129 8.25 11.45 -17.23
C ALA A 129 7.88 12.94 -17.13
N ARG A 130 7.81 13.66 -18.26
CA ARG A 130 7.36 15.06 -18.30
C ARG A 130 5.88 15.18 -17.93
N LEU A 131 5.04 14.26 -18.39
CA LEU A 131 3.61 14.24 -18.08
C LEU A 131 3.34 13.91 -16.59
N ALA A 132 4.10 12.98 -16.02
CA ALA A 132 4.01 12.61 -14.61
C ALA A 132 4.70 13.61 -13.66
N GLY A 133 5.53 14.50 -14.20
CA GLY A 133 6.32 15.47 -13.44
C GLY A 133 5.52 16.29 -12.43
N PRO A 134 4.39 16.93 -12.79
CA PRO A 134 3.57 17.66 -11.82
C PRO A 134 2.99 16.78 -10.71
N LEU A 135 2.50 15.58 -11.06
CA LEU A 135 1.95 14.62 -10.09
C LEU A 135 3.03 14.09 -9.12
N SER A 136 4.30 14.07 -9.53
CA SER A 136 5.40 13.57 -8.70
C SER A 136 5.62 14.35 -7.40
N VAL A 137 5.15 15.60 -7.30
CA VAL A 137 5.16 16.37 -6.04
C VAL A 137 4.23 15.74 -5.01
N PHE A 138 3.04 15.30 -5.44
CA PHE A 138 2.11 14.60 -4.57
C PHE A 138 2.65 13.21 -4.18
N VAL A 139 3.24 12.49 -5.13
CA VAL A 139 3.92 11.20 -4.85
C VAL A 139 5.01 11.38 -3.79
N PHE A 140 5.83 12.43 -3.90
CA PHE A 140 6.85 12.76 -2.90
C PHE A 140 6.23 13.02 -1.51
N GLY A 141 5.16 13.82 -1.45
CA GLY A 141 4.43 14.08 -0.20
C GLY A 141 3.88 12.81 0.45
N MET A 142 3.28 11.92 -0.34
CA MET A 142 2.82 10.61 0.14
C MET A 142 3.98 9.72 0.59
N GLY A 143 5.15 9.83 -0.04
CA GLY A 143 6.37 9.16 0.41
C GLY A 143 6.81 9.61 1.81
N LEU A 144 6.74 10.92 2.09
CA LEU A 144 6.98 11.44 3.45
C LEU A 144 5.92 10.96 4.44
N ALA A 145 4.65 10.90 4.02
CA ALA A 145 3.57 10.35 4.85
C ALA A 145 3.82 8.88 5.21
N CYS A 146 4.34 8.07 4.27
CA CYS A 146 4.73 6.68 4.55
C CYS A 146 5.80 6.60 5.65
N PHE A 147 6.79 7.49 5.67
CA PHE A 147 7.75 7.55 6.78
C PHE A 147 7.10 7.97 8.10
N GLY A 148 6.13 8.87 8.07
CA GLY A 148 5.31 9.22 9.24
C GLY A 148 4.55 8.02 9.79
N ILE A 149 3.88 7.25 8.93
CA ILE A 149 3.17 6.02 9.30
C ILE A 149 4.13 4.98 9.88
N ALA A 150 5.29 4.78 9.25
CA ALA A 150 6.30 3.84 9.75
C ALA A 150 6.83 4.24 11.14
N ALA A 151 7.13 5.53 11.34
CA ALA A 151 7.57 6.06 12.62
C ALA A 151 6.50 5.91 13.71
N ALA A 152 5.23 6.18 13.38
CA ALA A 152 4.10 5.95 14.28
C ALA A 152 3.95 4.46 14.63
N GLY A 153 4.08 3.57 13.65
CA GLY A 153 4.05 2.12 13.83
C GLY A 153 5.11 1.63 14.80
N TRP A 154 6.35 2.14 14.70
CA TRP A 154 7.41 1.80 15.66
C TRP A 154 7.21 2.44 17.03
N LYS A 155 6.80 3.72 17.08
CA LYS A 155 6.68 4.47 18.33
C LYS A 155 5.54 3.98 19.20
N TYR A 156 4.41 3.64 18.59
CA TYR A 156 3.17 3.27 19.28
C TYR A 156 2.80 1.80 19.10
N GLN A 157 3.61 1.01 18.38
CA GLN A 157 3.40 -0.43 18.15
C GLN A 157 2.03 -0.74 17.51
N LEU A 158 1.57 0.11 16.58
CA LEU A 158 0.20 0.12 16.03
C LEU A 158 -0.19 -1.11 15.18
N PHE A 159 0.72 -2.04 14.94
CA PHE A 159 0.52 -3.20 14.07
C PHE A 159 0.71 -4.54 14.79
N ALA A 160 0.66 -4.54 16.12
CA ALA A 160 0.68 -5.77 16.89
C ALA A 160 -0.67 -6.47 16.77
N ALA A 161 -0.67 -7.66 16.21
CA ALA A 161 -1.85 -8.50 16.08
C ALA A 161 -2.31 -9.00 17.45
N PRO A 162 -3.63 -9.04 17.69
CA PRO A 162 -4.17 -9.63 18.89
C PRO A 162 -3.85 -11.14 18.92
N PRO A 163 -3.63 -11.76 20.10
CA PRO A 163 -3.33 -13.19 20.23
C PRO A 163 -4.34 -14.12 19.55
N GLN A 164 -5.56 -13.62 19.31
CA GLN A 164 -6.67 -14.32 18.67
C GLN A 164 -6.50 -14.48 17.14
N GLU A 165 -5.56 -13.77 16.50
CA GLU A 165 -5.27 -13.98 15.08
C GLU A 165 -4.53 -15.32 14.83
N PRO A 166 -4.96 -16.14 13.85
CA PRO A 166 -4.44 -17.50 13.67
C PRO A 166 -2.93 -17.65 13.39
N ILE A 167 -2.30 -16.63 12.81
CA ILE A 167 -0.89 -16.67 12.38
C ILE A 167 -0.09 -15.61 13.12
N SER A 168 -0.41 -14.34 12.88
CA SER A 168 0.21 -13.16 13.48
C SER A 168 0.01 -13.13 15.00
N GLY A 169 -1.15 -13.55 15.51
CA GLY A 169 -1.38 -13.69 16.96
C GLY A 169 -0.41 -14.62 17.69
N LYS A 170 0.25 -15.55 16.99
CA LYS A 170 1.33 -16.38 17.58
C LYS A 170 2.57 -15.58 17.95
N PHE A 171 2.75 -14.40 17.34
CA PHE A 171 3.81 -13.44 17.64
C PHE A 171 3.33 -12.30 18.53
N ALA A 172 2.13 -12.37 19.14
CA ALA A 172 1.62 -11.33 20.03
C ALA A 172 2.54 -11.05 21.24
N ALA A 173 3.36 -12.03 21.64
CA ALA A 173 4.41 -11.85 22.66
C ALA A 173 5.62 -11.01 22.17
N HIS A 174 5.72 -10.73 20.87
CA HIS A 174 6.76 -9.94 20.22
C HIS A 174 6.18 -8.81 19.33
N PRO A 175 5.46 -7.81 19.92
CA PRO A 175 4.80 -6.72 19.18
C PRO A 175 5.72 -5.94 18.23
N TRP A 176 7.00 -5.84 18.59
CA TRP A 176 8.02 -5.17 17.78
C TRP A 176 8.26 -5.83 16.42
N LEU A 177 8.04 -7.14 16.30
CA LEU A 177 8.32 -7.88 15.07
C LEU A 177 7.30 -7.52 13.98
N GLU A 178 6.02 -7.48 14.35
CA GLU A 178 4.93 -7.13 13.43
C GLU A 178 4.87 -5.63 13.15
N ALA A 179 5.09 -4.81 14.19
CA ALA A 179 5.28 -3.37 14.02
C ALA A 179 6.41 -3.07 13.03
N THR A 180 7.52 -3.81 13.10
CA THR A 180 8.64 -3.64 12.17
C THR A 180 8.32 -4.13 10.76
N PHE A 181 7.55 -5.20 10.62
CA PHE A 181 7.16 -5.72 9.32
C PHE A 181 6.33 -4.70 8.52
N ILE A 182 5.19 -4.24 9.08
CA ILE A 182 4.32 -3.29 8.39
C ILE A 182 4.99 -1.92 8.23
N SER A 183 5.65 -1.39 9.27
CA SER A 183 6.43 -0.16 9.15
C SER A 183 7.52 -0.27 8.07
N GLY A 184 8.18 -1.43 7.97
CA GLY A 184 9.17 -1.72 6.93
C GLY A 184 8.59 -1.64 5.52
N LEU A 185 7.37 -2.12 5.30
CA LEU A 185 6.68 -2.00 4.01
C LEU A 185 6.44 -0.53 3.64
N TYR A 186 5.97 0.29 4.59
CA TYR A 186 5.80 1.74 4.36
C TYR A 186 7.14 2.43 4.09
N VAL A 187 8.23 2.05 4.76
CA VAL A 187 9.57 2.57 4.46
C VAL A 187 9.97 2.26 3.02
N LEU A 188 9.78 1.02 2.55
CA LEU A 188 10.11 0.63 1.18
C LEU A 188 9.31 1.42 0.14
N VAL A 189 8.00 1.58 0.35
CA VAL A 189 7.14 2.40 -0.52
C VAL A 189 7.60 3.87 -0.49
N GLY A 190 7.84 4.39 0.71
CA GLY A 190 8.27 5.77 0.96
C GLY A 190 9.60 6.12 0.29
N VAL A 191 10.61 5.24 0.38
CA VAL A 191 11.90 5.42 -0.31
C VAL A 191 11.70 5.56 -1.81
N GLY A 192 10.91 4.66 -2.42
CA GLY A 192 10.67 4.74 -3.86
C GLY A 192 9.89 6.01 -4.25
N ALA A 193 8.89 6.39 -3.46
CA ALA A 193 8.06 7.58 -3.69
C ALA A 193 8.84 8.91 -3.55
N VAL A 194 9.72 9.01 -2.56
CA VAL A 194 10.59 10.18 -2.36
C VAL A 194 11.64 10.30 -3.46
N LEU A 195 12.18 9.18 -3.96
CA LEU A 195 13.13 9.18 -5.07
C LEU A 195 12.47 9.39 -6.44
N PHE A 196 11.19 9.08 -6.58
CA PHE A 196 10.44 9.13 -7.83
C PHE A 196 10.54 10.47 -8.61
N PRO A 197 10.30 11.66 -8.03
CA PRO A 197 10.41 12.93 -8.78
C PRO A 197 11.80 13.16 -9.38
N PHE A 198 12.85 12.67 -8.71
CA PHE A 198 14.22 12.80 -9.20
C PHE A 198 14.51 11.80 -10.32
N VAL A 199 13.94 10.58 -10.24
CA VAL A 199 13.98 9.61 -11.35
C VAL A 199 13.33 10.19 -12.60
N LEU A 200 12.22 10.92 -12.47
CA LEU A 200 11.55 11.53 -13.63
C LEU A 200 12.34 12.68 -14.26
N ARG A 201 13.06 13.48 -13.47
CA ARG A 201 13.77 14.68 -13.95
C ARG A 201 15.19 14.40 -14.42
N THR A 202 15.96 13.65 -13.64
CA THR A 202 17.39 13.40 -13.86
C THR A 202 17.69 11.93 -13.56
N PRO A 203 17.20 11.00 -14.39
CA PRO A 203 17.31 9.56 -14.13
C PRO A 203 18.78 9.15 -14.02
N ARG A 204 19.20 8.73 -12.82
CA ARG A 204 20.47 8.02 -12.61
C ARG A 204 20.19 6.53 -12.47
N ALA A 205 21.02 5.70 -13.08
CA ALA A 205 20.83 4.24 -13.12
C ALA A 205 20.63 3.63 -11.71
N TRP A 206 21.36 4.11 -10.71
CA TRP A 206 21.22 3.65 -9.33
C TRP A 206 19.88 4.03 -8.71
N MET A 207 19.32 5.21 -9.03
CA MET A 207 18.02 5.66 -8.50
C MET A 207 16.89 4.82 -9.09
N VAL A 208 16.92 4.61 -10.41
CA VAL A 208 15.98 3.73 -11.11
C VAL A 208 16.03 2.32 -10.51
N LYS A 209 17.24 1.80 -10.27
CA LYS A 209 17.44 0.49 -9.64
C LYS A 209 16.87 0.44 -8.23
N ILE A 210 17.14 1.44 -7.38
CA ILE A 210 16.60 1.49 -6.01
C ILE A 210 15.07 1.52 -6.04
N VAL A 211 14.47 2.47 -6.77
CA VAL A 211 13.00 2.59 -6.90
C VAL A 211 12.40 1.28 -7.38
N GLY A 212 12.95 0.67 -8.43
CA GLY A 212 12.50 -0.61 -8.95
C GLY A 212 12.58 -1.74 -7.92
N VAL A 213 13.69 -1.86 -7.19
CA VAL A 213 13.87 -2.91 -6.18
C VAL A 213 12.94 -2.71 -5.00
N VAL A 214 12.89 -1.52 -4.40
CA VAL A 214 12.08 -1.29 -3.19
C VAL A 214 10.59 -1.45 -3.47
N TRP A 215 10.10 -0.99 -4.64
CA TRP A 215 8.70 -1.19 -5.03
C TRP A 215 8.38 -2.62 -5.45
N VAL A 216 9.31 -3.36 -6.05
CA VAL A 216 9.12 -4.80 -6.30
C VAL A 216 9.03 -5.56 -4.98
N VAL A 217 9.97 -5.32 -4.05
CA VAL A 217 9.97 -6.00 -2.76
C VAL A 217 8.71 -5.65 -1.97
N ALA A 218 8.37 -4.37 -1.85
CA ALA A 218 7.13 -3.95 -1.20
C ALA A 218 5.90 -4.54 -1.89
N GLY A 219 5.86 -4.52 -3.23
CA GLY A 219 4.76 -5.05 -4.02
C GLY A 219 4.53 -6.54 -3.81
N VAL A 220 5.60 -7.35 -3.85
CA VAL A 220 5.53 -8.79 -3.55
C VAL A 220 5.04 -9.03 -2.12
N LEU A 221 5.62 -8.32 -1.15
CA LEU A 221 5.26 -8.51 0.25
C LEU A 221 3.82 -8.10 0.54
N PHE A 222 3.35 -6.93 0.05
CA PHE A 222 1.95 -6.52 0.17
C PHE A 222 0.99 -7.51 -0.50
N LEU A 223 1.34 -8.03 -1.68
CA LEU A 223 0.50 -8.97 -2.41
C LEU A 223 0.33 -10.29 -1.64
N LEU A 224 1.45 -10.90 -1.21
CA LEU A 224 1.44 -12.17 -0.51
C LEU A 224 0.85 -12.04 0.90
N PHE A 225 1.22 -10.98 1.62
CA PHE A 225 0.68 -10.71 2.95
C PHE A 225 -0.81 -10.38 2.88
N GLY A 226 -1.25 -9.55 1.94
CA GLY A 226 -2.67 -9.25 1.73
C GLY A 226 -3.49 -10.49 1.39
N ALA A 227 -2.94 -11.41 0.59
CA ALA A 227 -3.59 -12.70 0.30
C ALA A 227 -3.71 -13.58 1.56
N LEU A 228 -2.65 -13.63 2.38
CA LEU A 228 -2.67 -14.34 3.66
C LEU A 228 -3.69 -13.73 4.63
N ASN A 229 -3.88 -12.41 4.60
CA ASN A 229 -4.78 -11.71 5.51
C ASN A 229 -6.25 -12.09 5.32
N TYR A 230 -6.64 -12.64 4.18
CA TYR A 230 -7.98 -13.23 4.04
C TYR A 230 -8.19 -14.36 5.05
N PHE A 231 -7.20 -15.23 5.24
CA PHE A 231 -7.29 -16.32 6.21
C PHE A 231 -7.23 -15.80 7.64
N THR A 232 -6.30 -14.89 7.96
CA THR A 232 -6.13 -14.41 9.32
C THR A 232 -7.31 -13.56 9.79
N HIS A 233 -7.88 -12.71 8.94
CA HIS A 233 -9.03 -11.87 9.31
C HIS A 233 -10.31 -12.69 9.46
N ILE A 234 -10.54 -13.70 8.63
CA ILE A 234 -11.66 -14.64 8.82
C ILE A 234 -11.52 -15.35 10.17
N GLY A 235 -10.33 -15.85 10.48
CA GLY A 235 -10.07 -16.52 11.75
C GLY A 235 -10.21 -15.58 12.95
N LEU A 236 -9.76 -14.32 12.83
CA LEU A 236 -9.95 -13.30 13.86
C LEU A 236 -11.44 -13.09 14.13
N ILE A 237 -12.25 -12.90 13.08
CA ILE A 237 -13.69 -12.72 13.23
C ILE A 237 -14.32 -13.91 13.95
N ILE A 238 -14.00 -15.14 13.55
CA ILE A 238 -14.53 -16.35 14.18
C ILE A 238 -14.15 -16.44 15.66
N ASN A 239 -12.92 -16.05 16.00
CA ASN A 239 -12.40 -16.15 17.37
C ASN A 239 -12.84 -15.01 18.29
N THR A 240 -13.42 -13.93 17.76
CA THR A 240 -13.82 -12.73 18.53
C THR A 240 -15.30 -12.35 18.38
N SER A 241 -16.11 -13.18 17.71
CA SER A 241 -17.57 -12.99 17.57
C SER A 241 -18.36 -13.64 18.72
#